data_AF-A0A6P0M2U3-F1
#
_entry.id   AF-A0A6P0M2U3-F1
#
_cell.length_a   1.000
_cell.length_b   1.000
_cell.length_c   1.000
_cell.angle_alpha   90.00
_cell.angle_beta   90.00
_cell.angle_gamma   90.00
#
_symmetry.space_group_name_H-M   'P 1'
#
loop_
_entity.id
_entity.type
_entity.pdbx_description
1 polymer ?
#
loop_
_entity_poly.entity_id
_entity_poly.type
_entity_poly.pdbx_seq_one_letter_code
_entity_poly.pdbx_strand_id
1 'polypeptide(L)'
;MNRFIAIQVGARRNYAVPAILEKAGMLEAFYTDLCADAGLGKWLDQYFPHSLRNSTLKRLLNRRVPENIKDKVRTCDASGIKYLVKQIFAESNPIKKHQMLTEFVEEFGQAAIQKGLGKA
;
A
#
# COMPACT_ATOMS: atom_id res chain seq x y z
N MET A 1 16.53 -22.02 0.26
CA MET A 1 16.25 -20.83 -0.55
C MET A 1 15.87 -19.70 0.38
N ASN A 2 16.49 -18.52 0.22
CA ASN A 2 16.15 -17.35 1.02
C ASN A 2 14.82 -16.77 0.52
N ARG A 3 13.97 -16.34 1.45
CA ARG A 3 12.73 -15.62 1.14
C ARG A 3 12.89 -14.16 1.52
N PHE A 4 12.09 -13.32 0.89
CA PHE A 4 12.17 -11.88 1.03
C PHE A 4 10.77 -11.30 1.22
N ILE A 5 10.67 -10.29 2.08
CA ILE A 5 9.54 -9.37 2.06
C ILE A 5 9.86 -8.20 1.13
N ALA A 6 8.84 -7.67 0.48
CA ALA A 6 8.91 -6.42 -0.25
C ALA A 6 8.05 -5.38 0.47
N ILE A 7 8.61 -4.20 0.75
CA ILE A 7 7.90 -3.11 1.40
C ILE A 7 7.90 -1.92 0.43
N GLN A 8 6.73 -1.48 -0.02
CA GLN A 8 6.62 -0.39 -0.98
C GLN A 8 5.35 0.43 -0.76
N VAL A 9 5.51 1.72 -0.50
CA VAL A 9 4.40 2.68 -0.51
C VAL A 9 3.99 3.00 -1.95
N GLY A 10 2.71 2.84 -2.27
CA GLY A 10 2.10 3.13 -3.56
C GLY A 10 2.53 2.20 -4.70
N ALA A 11 2.00 2.49 -5.89
CA ALA A 11 2.26 1.74 -7.13
C ALA A 11 3.58 2.11 -7.83
N ARG A 12 4.66 2.33 -7.07
CA ARG A 12 5.97 2.64 -7.66
C ARG A 12 6.44 1.48 -8.54
N ARG A 13 6.93 1.82 -9.75
CA ARG A 13 7.37 0.84 -10.76
C ARG A 13 6.34 -0.27 -11.03
N ASN A 14 5.04 0.00 -10.86
CA ASN A 14 3.95 -0.97 -11.06
C ASN A 14 4.18 -2.31 -10.35
N TYR A 15 4.80 -2.29 -9.16
CA TYR A 15 5.05 -3.49 -8.36
C TYR A 15 5.99 -4.51 -9.03
N ALA A 16 6.90 -4.06 -9.90
CA ALA A 16 7.83 -4.94 -10.61
C ALA A 16 8.73 -5.77 -9.67
N VAL A 17 9.23 -5.17 -8.58
CA VAL A 17 10.12 -5.85 -7.62
C VAL A 17 9.44 -7.04 -6.94
N PRO A 18 8.29 -6.87 -6.24
CA PRO A 18 7.61 -8.02 -5.64
C PRO A 18 7.20 -9.05 -6.71
N ALA A 19 6.80 -8.62 -7.91
CA ALA A 19 6.44 -9.55 -8.97
C ALA A 19 7.60 -10.43 -9.45
N ILE A 20 8.81 -9.88 -9.57
CA ILE A 20 10.00 -10.65 -9.96
C ILE A 20 10.44 -11.60 -8.83
N LEU A 21 10.40 -11.15 -7.58
CA LEU A 21 10.69 -12.00 -6.42
C LEU A 21 9.73 -13.18 -6.34
N GLU A 22 8.45 -12.97 -6.66
CA GLU A 22 7.48 -14.06 -6.71
C GLU A 22 7.74 -15.04 -7.85
N LYS A 23 8.07 -14.52 -9.05
CA LYS A 23 8.45 -15.38 -10.18
C LYS A 23 9.65 -16.27 -9.87
N ALA A 24 10.56 -15.82 -9.02
CA ALA A 24 11.70 -16.59 -8.55
C ALA A 24 11.38 -17.55 -7.38
N GLY A 25 10.14 -17.57 -6.88
CA GLY A 25 9.75 -18.35 -5.70
C GLY A 25 10.35 -17.83 -4.39
N MET A 26 10.71 -16.54 -4.35
CA MET A 26 11.46 -15.91 -3.26
C MET A 26 10.62 -14.89 -2.45
N LEU A 27 9.45 -14.47 -2.92
CA LEU A 27 8.61 -13.53 -2.18
C LEU A 27 7.81 -14.26 -1.08
N GLU A 28 7.96 -13.79 0.15
CA GLU A 28 7.15 -14.24 1.30
C GLU A 28 5.89 -13.37 1.46
N ALA A 29 6.06 -12.05 1.44
CA ALA A 29 4.96 -11.09 1.60
C ALA A 29 5.29 -9.76 0.92
N PHE A 30 4.25 -9.08 0.42
CA PHE A 30 4.34 -7.74 -0.14
C PHE A 30 3.49 -6.76 0.68
N TYR A 31 4.13 -5.77 1.28
CA TYR A 31 3.49 -4.72 2.08
C TYR A 31 3.34 -3.42 1.30
N THR A 32 2.13 -2.86 1.29
CA THR A 32 1.83 -1.56 0.69
C THR A 32 0.85 -0.74 1.52
N ASP A 33 0.76 0.56 1.26
CA ASP A 33 -0.15 1.46 1.97
C ASP A 33 -1.61 1.14 1.62
N LEU A 34 -1.95 1.27 0.33
CA LEU A 34 -3.28 1.13 -0.22
C LEU A 34 -3.20 0.69 -1.69
N CYS A 35 -3.95 -0.34 -2.05
CA CYS A 35 -4.16 -0.76 -3.43
C CYS A 35 -5.60 -1.28 -3.58
N ALA A 36 -6.01 -1.55 -4.81
CA ALA A 36 -7.39 -1.96 -5.07
C ALA A 36 -7.64 -3.47 -4.97
N ASP A 37 -6.60 -4.28 -4.86
CA ASP A 37 -6.73 -5.75 -4.82
C ASP A 37 -6.73 -6.33 -3.40
N ALA A 38 -6.50 -5.50 -2.39
CA ALA A 38 -6.45 -5.92 -0.99
C ALA A 38 -7.05 -4.86 -0.04
N GLY A 39 -7.40 -5.28 1.17
CA GLY A 39 -7.87 -4.41 2.24
C GLY A 39 -9.07 -3.54 1.86
N LEU A 40 -9.07 -2.31 2.38
CA LEU A 40 -10.14 -1.33 2.13
C LEU A 40 -10.28 -0.94 0.66
N GLY A 41 -9.20 -0.95 -0.13
CA GLY A 41 -9.30 -0.62 -1.56
C GLY A 41 -10.05 -1.68 -2.35
N LYS A 42 -9.92 -2.97 -2.00
CA LYS A 42 -10.74 -4.05 -2.57
C LYS A 42 -12.21 -3.87 -2.24
N TRP A 43 -12.51 -3.55 -0.98
CA TRP A 43 -13.89 -3.28 -0.56
C TRP A 43 -14.48 -2.08 -1.30
N LEU A 44 -13.73 -0.98 -1.43
CA LEU A 44 -14.17 0.20 -2.20
C LEU A 44 -14.37 -0.12 -3.69
N ASP A 45 -13.52 -0.96 -4.28
CA ASP A 45 -13.70 -1.34 -5.68
C ASP A 45 -14.97 -2.14 -5.92
N GLN A 46 -15.31 -3.03 -4.98
CA GLN A 46 -16.46 -3.94 -5.08
C GLN A 46 -17.79 -3.25 -4.76
N TYR A 47 -17.83 -2.41 -3.73
CA TYR A 47 -19.09 -1.90 -3.19
C TYR A 47 -19.35 -0.42 -3.47
N PHE A 48 -18.31 0.37 -3.83
CA PHE A 48 -18.50 1.80 -4.03
C PHE A 48 -18.99 2.12 -5.46
N PRO A 49 -20.13 2.81 -5.63
CA PRO A 49 -20.73 3.08 -6.93
C PRO A 49 -19.78 3.81 -7.88
N HIS A 50 -19.68 3.36 -9.13
CA HIS A 50 -18.76 3.94 -10.11
C HIS A 50 -19.03 5.42 -10.39
N SER A 51 -20.30 5.83 -10.38
CA SER A 51 -20.75 7.21 -10.60
C SER A 51 -20.30 8.19 -9.53
N LEU A 52 -20.01 7.71 -8.30
CA LEU A 52 -19.61 8.55 -7.17
C LEU A 52 -18.09 8.61 -6.98
N ARG A 53 -17.30 7.94 -7.84
CA ARG A 53 -15.84 7.90 -7.72
C ARG A 53 -15.23 9.23 -8.16
N ASN A 54 -14.66 9.98 -7.21
CA ASN A 54 -13.85 11.16 -7.52
C ASN A 54 -12.48 10.77 -8.13
N SER A 55 -11.72 11.76 -8.61
CA SER A 55 -10.42 11.54 -9.27
C SER A 55 -9.40 10.83 -8.37
N THR A 56 -9.38 11.15 -7.07
CA THR A 56 -8.50 10.51 -6.08
C THR A 56 -8.85 9.04 -5.89
N LEU A 57 -10.13 8.72 -5.74
CA LEU A 57 -10.61 7.34 -5.61
C LEU A 57 -10.38 6.56 -6.89
N LYS A 58 -10.63 7.14 -8.08
CA LYS A 58 -10.28 6.51 -9.36
C LYS A 58 -8.79 6.20 -9.45
N ARG A 59 -7.92 7.12 -9.01
CA ARG A 59 -6.47 6.89 -8.98
C ARG A 59 -6.07 5.76 -8.03
N LEU A 60 -6.68 5.68 -6.85
CA LEU A 60 -6.47 4.56 -5.92
C LEU A 60 -6.96 3.25 -6.52
N LEU A 61 -8.19 3.25 -7.05
CA LEU A 61 -8.82 2.14 -7.75
C LEU A 61 -8.26 1.92 -9.15
N ASN A 62 -7.11 2.48 -9.52
CA ASN A 62 -6.31 2.07 -10.67
C ASN A 62 -4.99 1.42 -10.23
N ARG A 63 -4.66 1.44 -8.93
CA ARG A 63 -3.49 0.74 -8.37
C ARG A 63 -3.80 -0.75 -8.24
N ARG A 64 -3.69 -1.46 -9.36
CA ARG A 64 -3.82 -2.92 -9.40
C ARG A 64 -2.45 -3.59 -9.28
N VAL A 65 -2.38 -4.64 -8.48
CA VAL A 65 -1.18 -5.46 -8.33
C VAL A 65 -1.16 -6.56 -9.41
N PRO A 66 0.02 -6.99 -9.86
CA PRO A 66 0.15 -8.13 -10.78
C PRO A 66 -0.51 -9.39 -10.22
N GLU A 67 -1.13 -10.19 -11.10
CA GLU A 67 -1.90 -11.37 -10.71
C GLU A 67 -1.11 -12.34 -9.84
N ASN A 68 0.17 -12.54 -10.17
CA ASN A 68 1.02 -13.50 -9.49
C ASN A 68 1.30 -13.13 -8.03
N ILE A 69 1.13 -11.88 -7.61
CA ILE A 69 1.41 -11.45 -6.23
C ILE A 69 0.16 -11.19 -5.38
N LYS A 70 -1.05 -11.30 -5.95
CA LYS A 70 -2.31 -10.94 -5.26
C LYS A 70 -2.46 -11.62 -3.89
N ASP A 71 -2.13 -12.90 -3.81
CA ASP A 71 -2.28 -13.69 -2.59
C ASP A 71 -1.25 -13.37 -1.50
N LYS A 72 -0.20 -12.60 -1.85
CA LYS A 72 0.87 -12.20 -0.93
C LYS A 72 0.81 -10.72 -0.57
N VAL A 73 -0.18 -9.99 -1.05
CA VAL A 73 -0.33 -8.55 -0.76
C VAL A 73 -0.98 -8.34 0.60
N ARG A 74 -0.36 -7.48 1.40
CA ARG A 74 -0.86 -7.04 2.70
C ARG A 74 -0.86 -5.51 2.72
N THR A 75 -2.03 -4.91 2.90
CA THR A 75 -2.15 -3.44 2.96
C THR A 75 -2.12 -2.95 4.40
N CYS A 76 -1.53 -1.78 4.64
CA CYS A 76 -1.56 -1.09 5.93
C CYS A 76 -2.55 0.07 5.86
N ASP A 77 -3.83 -0.26 5.66
CA ASP A 77 -4.85 0.73 5.28
C ASP A 77 -4.99 1.89 6.27
N ALA A 78 -4.88 1.61 7.57
CA ALA A 78 -5.04 2.61 8.62
C ALA A 78 -3.98 3.71 8.55
N SER A 79 -2.70 3.37 8.37
CA SER A 79 -1.63 4.37 8.23
C SER A 79 -1.77 5.14 6.92
N GLY A 80 -2.15 4.46 5.83
CA GLY A 80 -2.43 5.08 4.54
C GLY A 80 -3.56 6.12 4.61
N ILE A 81 -4.69 5.77 5.23
CA ILE A 81 -5.84 6.68 5.39
C ILE A 81 -5.49 7.84 6.31
N LYS A 82 -4.84 7.58 7.45
CA LYS A 82 -4.45 8.64 8.39
C LYS A 82 -3.54 9.66 7.72
N TYR A 83 -2.58 9.21 6.92
CA TYR A 83 -1.71 10.09 6.13
C TYR A 83 -2.50 10.90 5.10
N LEU A 84 -3.44 10.29 4.36
CA LEU A 84 -4.31 10.99 3.41
C LEU A 84 -5.15 12.07 4.08
N VAL A 85 -5.77 11.77 5.22
CA VAL A 85 -6.56 12.73 6.00
C VAL A 85 -5.67 13.88 6.44
N LYS A 86 -4.52 13.60 7.06
CA LYS A 86 -3.57 14.66 7.45
C LYS A 86 -3.15 15.50 6.26
N GLN A 87 -2.94 14.91 5.08
CA GLN A 87 -2.54 15.63 3.86
C GLN A 87 -3.62 16.60 3.35
N ILE A 88 -4.90 16.25 3.50
CA ILE A 88 -6.03 17.12 3.11
C ILE A 88 -6.11 18.35 4.03
N PHE A 89 -5.89 18.15 5.33
CA PHE A 89 -5.93 19.22 6.33
C PHE A 89 -4.58 19.94 6.53
N ALA A 90 -3.53 19.52 5.83
CA ALA A 90 -2.19 20.08 6.00
C ALA A 90 -2.06 21.48 5.38
N GLU A 91 -1.55 22.41 6.18
CA GLU A 91 -1.06 23.70 5.70
C GLU A 91 0.07 23.53 4.67
N SER A 92 0.30 24.53 3.83
CA SER A 92 1.33 24.49 2.78
C SER A 92 2.79 24.47 3.28
N ASN A 93 3.02 24.36 4.59
CA ASN A 93 4.34 24.37 5.21
C ASN A 93 5.14 23.10 4.85
N PRO A 94 6.33 23.22 4.22
CA PRO A 94 7.14 22.09 3.79
C PRO A 94 7.69 21.25 4.96
N ILE A 95 7.99 21.87 6.10
CA ILE A 95 8.51 21.17 7.30
C ILE A 95 7.43 20.25 7.87
N LYS A 96 6.20 20.76 8.04
CA LYS A 96 5.06 19.96 8.51
C LYS A 96 4.79 18.77 7.57
N LYS A 97 4.86 18.99 6.25
CA LYS A 97 4.69 17.90 5.27
C LYS A 97 5.76 16.82 5.40
N HIS A 98 7.02 17.21 5.66
CA HIS A 98 8.09 16.24 5.86
C HIS A 98 7.89 15.44 7.16
N GLN A 99 7.54 16.11 8.26
CA GLN A 99 7.23 15.45 9.54
C GLN A 99 6.10 14.44 9.39
N MET A 100 5.02 14.82 8.71
CA MET A 100 3.89 13.93 8.43
C MET A 100 4.29 12.69 7.61
N LEU A 101 5.21 12.84 6.66
CA LEU A 101 5.71 11.72 5.88
C LEU A 101 6.55 10.78 6.74
N THR A 102 7.42 11.31 7.61
CA THR A 102 8.21 10.52 8.55
C THR A 102 7.33 9.71 9.49
N GLU A 103 6.34 10.36 10.13
CA GLU A 103 5.35 9.69 10.98
C GLU A 103 4.62 8.58 10.22
N PHE A 104 4.20 8.84 8.99
CA PHE A 104 3.54 7.83 8.16
C PHE A 104 4.43 6.61 7.88
N VAL A 105 5.70 6.83 7.54
CA VAL A 105 6.64 5.74 7.23
C VAL A 105 6.93 4.89 8.48
N GLU A 106 7.07 5.52 9.64
CA GLU A 106 7.24 4.81 10.91
C GLU A 106 6.01 3.97 11.26
N GLU A 107 4.81 4.57 11.21
CA GLU A 107 3.55 3.86 11.47
C GLU A 107 3.33 2.72 10.48
N PHE A 108 3.66 2.93 9.20
CA PHE A 108 3.60 1.91 8.16
C PHE A 108 4.55 0.74 8.45
N GLY A 109 5.79 1.03 8.84
CA GLY A 109 6.78 0.03 9.22
C GLY A 109 6.32 -0.81 10.43
N GLN A 110 5.81 -0.16 11.47
CA GLN A 110 5.27 -0.84 12.64
C GLN A 110 4.05 -1.72 12.29
N ALA A 111 3.15 -1.22 11.47
CA ALA A 111 2.00 -2.00 11.00
C ALA A 111 2.43 -3.23 10.19
N ALA A 112 3.47 -3.11 9.35
CA ALA A 112 4.03 -4.24 8.61
C ALA A 112 4.64 -5.30 9.55
N ILE A 113 5.37 -4.87 10.58
CA ILE A 113 5.95 -5.77 11.61
C ILE A 113 4.84 -6.50 12.37
N GLN A 114 3.78 -5.79 12.79
CA GLN A 114 2.64 -6.36 13.52
C GLN A 114 1.88 -7.40 12.69
N LYS A 115 1.80 -7.22 11.37
CA LYS A 115 1.21 -8.21 10.44
C LYS A 115 2.11 -9.44 10.24
N GLY A 116 3.35 -9.40 10.70
CA GLY A 116 4.29 -10.52 10.73
C GLY A 116 5.08 -10.69 9.42
N LEU A 117 6.37 -10.97 9.51
CA LEU A 117 7.24 -11.04 8.33
C LEU A 117 7.21 -12.41 7.62
N GLY A 118 6.48 -13.37 8.16
CA GLY A 118 6.41 -14.73 7.62
C GLY A 118 7.70 -15.51 7.86
N LYS A 119 8.08 -16.35 6.90
CA LYS A 119 9.33 -17.12 6.88
C LYS A 119 10.45 -16.43 6.07
N ALA A 120 10.39 -15.11 5.96
CA ALA A 120 11.46 -14.29 5.38
C ALA A 120 12.68 -14.25 6.28
#